data_AF-A0A9E6ASB9-F1
#
_entry.id   AF-A0A9E6ASB9-F1
#
_cell.length_a   1.000
_cell.length_b   1.000
_cell.length_c   1.000
_cell.angle_alpha   90.00
_cell.angle_beta   90.00
_cell.angle_gamma   90.00
#
_symmetry.space_group_name_H-M   'P 1'
#
loop_
_entity.id
_entity.type
_entity.pdbx_description
1 polymer ?
#
loop_
_entity_poly.entity_id
_entity_poly.type
_entity_poly.pdbx_seq_one_letter_code
_entity_poly.pdbx_strand_id
1 'polypeptide(L)'
;MTQRFMNPTLRLSSWAGLTALLAGCSLVNSFDDVQEGFDASGAGGSSSGGSGTTGGAGGTADASSGGGGAAATGGSAGSGAPDAGNGGTGGEVNTGPNEGAIVLSGRTPDDVPAIVVLDPANPTVPLDTEEFNGEIYGIAHEASADEWYLFEEDVNAGPQDPFFLHRRTLNTHTGAWETISTTKVPATTLDGQIVVLRGALAYVSYLLGEAGPPAVATTFLDITDPVEVTAITTERILDGFTSLGLLGLKPAAAGIQGGDVSMLLKGNCVTPDGGVQDCEARLMRYTLASNLTFQSRGVSDVIGRLGSIGGVGYVERDRSYLIALPPEFSEVQPANCATGANLTGTGSLQEFGRDNMPNGQPAFDFPIQANRISSVTLSRCDNVVFVNSIASDQAITSIPLGGTASDTVGRQCINDPAGVLVYEEYTKRIFRTTLAGVFAYEYNDNPTSPNVSVIGSLNGLGIDRFRALATRSSGALCF
;
A
#
# COMPACT_ATOMS: atom_id res chain seq x y z
N MET A 1 9.19 -70.98 15.11
CA MET A 1 7.86 -70.36 14.96
C MET A 1 8.06 -68.89 14.72
N THR A 2 7.77 -68.48 13.49
CA THR A 2 8.05 -67.18 12.90
C THR A 2 6.78 -66.35 12.99
N GLN A 3 6.80 -65.21 13.68
CA GLN A 3 5.75 -64.19 13.52
C GLN A 3 6.42 -62.86 13.17
N ARG A 4 6.28 -62.52 11.88
CA ARG A 4 6.60 -61.23 11.28
C ARG A 4 5.53 -60.23 11.69
N PHE A 5 5.91 -59.14 12.33
CA PHE A 5 5.09 -57.93 12.36
C PHE A 5 5.46 -57.08 11.15
N MET A 6 4.52 -56.98 10.21
CA MET A 6 4.54 -56.00 9.13
C MET A 6 4.11 -54.65 9.71
N ASN A 7 4.94 -53.63 9.51
CA ASN A 7 4.61 -52.23 9.79
C ASN A 7 4.44 -51.54 8.43
N PRO A 8 3.22 -51.19 7.98
CA PRO A 8 3.07 -50.39 6.79
C PRO A 8 3.15 -48.90 7.14
N THR A 9 4.27 -48.31 6.75
CA THR A 9 4.44 -46.91 6.41
C THR A 9 3.30 -46.42 5.50
N LEU A 10 2.47 -45.51 6.01
CA LEU A 10 1.60 -44.63 5.23
C LEU A 10 1.45 -43.32 6.01
N ARG A 11 2.49 -42.48 5.96
CA ARG A 11 2.38 -41.05 6.32
C ARG A 11 1.93 -40.30 5.06
N LEU A 12 0.63 -40.32 4.81
CA LEU A 12 -0.03 -39.30 4.00
C LEU A 12 -0.29 -38.12 4.93
N SER A 13 0.69 -37.23 5.08
CA SER A 13 0.49 -35.93 5.73
C SER A 13 -0.19 -35.01 4.74
N SER A 14 -1.52 -35.07 4.70
CA SER A 14 -2.36 -34.05 4.08
C SER A 14 -2.26 -32.76 4.89
N TRP A 15 -1.21 -31.98 4.65
CA TRP A 15 -1.14 -30.56 4.99
C TRP A 15 -1.89 -29.77 3.92
N ALA A 16 -3.22 -29.89 3.93
CA ALA A 16 -4.13 -28.98 3.24
C ALA A 16 -4.98 -28.32 4.33
N GLY A 17 -4.30 -27.56 5.20
CA GLY A 17 -4.89 -26.90 6.36
C GLY A 17 -4.94 -25.39 6.13
N LEU A 18 -6.00 -24.93 5.47
CA LEU A 18 -6.65 -23.65 5.75
C LEU A 18 -5.75 -22.39 5.93
N THR A 19 -4.85 -22.09 4.98
CA THR A 19 -4.05 -20.85 4.97
C THR A 19 -4.69 -19.67 4.22
N ALA A 20 -5.97 -19.74 3.85
CA ALA A 20 -6.58 -18.80 2.90
C ALA A 20 -7.32 -17.58 3.50
N LEU A 21 -7.17 -17.21 4.78
CA LEU A 21 -7.96 -16.10 5.36
C LEU A 21 -7.18 -15.07 6.21
N LEU A 22 -5.85 -15.13 6.22
CA LEU A 22 -4.99 -14.11 6.85
C LEU A 22 -4.38 -13.13 5.85
N ALA A 23 -4.96 -12.99 4.64
CA ALA A 23 -4.74 -11.82 3.78
C ALA A 23 -5.37 -10.57 4.43
N GLY A 24 -4.85 -10.15 5.58
CA GLY A 24 -4.83 -8.75 5.93
C GLY A 24 -3.64 -8.18 5.19
N CYS A 25 -3.80 -7.86 3.90
CA CYS A 25 -2.74 -7.13 3.25
C CYS A 25 -2.70 -5.78 3.97
N SER A 26 -1.61 -5.53 4.69
CA SER A 26 -1.42 -4.20 5.26
C SER A 26 -1.24 -3.24 4.10
N LEU A 27 -1.91 -2.12 4.24
CA LEU A 27 -1.67 -1.00 3.36
C LEU A 27 -0.48 -0.22 3.87
N VAL A 28 0.50 -0.04 3.00
CA VAL A 28 1.53 0.99 3.18
C VAL A 28 0.93 2.32 2.73
N ASN A 29 0.05 2.89 3.55
CA ASN A 29 -0.35 4.30 3.44
C ASN A 29 0.68 5.16 4.20
N SER A 30 1.95 5.12 3.79
CA SER A 30 2.95 6.09 4.27
C SER A 30 3.02 7.24 3.28
N PHE A 31 2.15 8.23 3.45
CA PHE A 31 2.30 9.49 2.72
C PHE A 31 3.33 10.34 3.46
N ASP A 32 4.37 10.80 2.77
CA ASP A 32 5.19 11.89 3.31
C ASP A 32 4.36 13.17 3.32
N ASP A 33 4.33 13.86 4.47
CA ASP A 33 3.93 15.26 4.50
C ASP A 33 4.93 16.02 3.64
N VAL A 34 4.50 16.50 2.47
CA VAL A 34 5.29 17.45 1.68
C VAL A 34 5.41 18.71 2.52
N GLN A 35 6.56 18.90 3.18
CA GLN A 35 6.86 20.18 3.78
C GLN A 35 6.95 21.21 2.66
N GLU A 36 6.01 22.16 2.63
CA GLU A 36 6.19 23.37 1.86
C GLU A 36 7.48 24.03 2.35
N GLY A 37 8.53 23.99 1.52
CA GLY A 37 9.70 24.82 1.66
C GLY A 37 9.29 26.27 1.44
N PHE A 38 8.64 26.89 2.43
CA PHE A 38 8.50 28.33 2.50
C PHE A 38 9.87 28.92 2.82
N ASP A 39 10.72 29.00 1.80
CA ASP A 39 11.86 29.91 1.80
C ASP A 39 11.31 31.34 1.74
N ALA A 40 10.90 31.85 2.91
CA ALA A 40 10.67 33.26 3.14
C ALA A 40 12.01 34.01 3.15
N SER A 41 12.65 34.13 1.99
CA SER A 41 13.76 35.07 1.77
C SER A 41 13.86 35.54 0.32
N GLY A 42 12.87 36.31 -0.11
CA GLY A 42 12.86 36.98 -1.41
C GLY A 42 12.50 38.46 -1.31
N ALA A 43 13.36 39.24 -0.64
CA ALA A 43 13.26 40.69 -0.67
C ALA A 43 13.60 41.24 -2.06
N GLY A 44 12.67 42.00 -2.64
CA GLY A 44 12.94 43.17 -3.49
C GLY A 44 13.70 42.94 -4.81
N GLY A 45 12.97 42.96 -5.93
CA GLY A 45 13.55 43.07 -7.26
C GLY A 45 12.54 43.58 -8.28
N SER A 46 12.24 44.89 -8.23
CA SER A 46 11.50 45.59 -9.28
C SER A 46 12.43 45.87 -10.47
N SER A 47 12.03 45.52 -11.70
CA SER A 47 11.99 46.47 -12.82
C SER A 47 11.75 45.81 -14.20
N SER A 48 10.72 46.35 -14.87
CA SER A 48 10.65 46.74 -16.29
C SER A 48 10.98 45.75 -17.43
N GLY A 49 9.93 45.40 -18.18
CA GLY A 49 9.67 45.94 -19.52
C GLY A 49 10.53 45.43 -20.69
N GLY A 50 9.85 44.87 -21.71
CA GLY A 50 10.46 44.68 -23.03
C GLY A 50 9.64 43.81 -23.97
N SER A 51 8.71 44.42 -24.69
CA SER A 51 8.10 43.90 -25.92
C SER A 51 9.05 44.11 -27.10
N GLY A 52 9.10 43.19 -28.08
CA GLY A 52 9.67 43.51 -29.40
C GLY A 52 10.20 42.33 -30.21
N THR A 53 9.39 41.89 -31.17
CA THR A 53 9.76 41.12 -32.38
C THR A 53 10.86 41.78 -33.21
N THR A 54 11.73 41.01 -33.87
CA THR A 54 12.02 41.01 -35.34
C THR A 54 13.39 40.39 -35.67
N GLY A 55 13.45 39.71 -36.81
CA GLY A 55 14.64 39.00 -37.30
C GLY A 55 15.71 39.89 -37.94
N GLY A 56 16.79 39.23 -38.36
CA GLY A 56 17.86 39.87 -39.13
C GLY A 56 18.97 38.88 -39.44
N ALA A 57 19.14 38.62 -40.73
CA ALA A 57 20.16 37.77 -41.33
C ALA A 57 21.55 38.44 -41.41
N GLY A 58 22.58 37.60 -41.54
CA GLY A 58 23.95 37.95 -41.93
C GLY A 58 24.94 37.07 -41.16
N GLY A 59 25.87 36.32 -41.74
CA GLY A 59 26.43 36.25 -43.08
C GLY A 59 27.93 35.95 -42.95
N THR A 60 28.48 35.17 -43.89
CA THR A 60 29.91 34.83 -44.12
C THR A 60 30.54 33.80 -43.17
N ALA A 61 31.46 32.91 -43.56
CA ALA A 61 31.88 32.29 -44.82
C ALA A 61 32.93 31.25 -44.38
N ASP A 62 32.93 30.02 -44.90
CA ASP A 62 34.14 29.51 -45.56
C ASP A 62 33.90 28.21 -46.32
N ALA A 63 34.64 28.07 -47.42
CA ALA A 63 34.50 27.06 -48.44
C ALA A 63 35.63 26.04 -48.38
N SER A 64 35.33 24.77 -48.68
CA SER A 64 36.33 23.86 -49.27
C SER A 64 35.68 22.83 -50.19
N SER A 65 35.78 23.16 -51.48
CA SER A 65 35.92 22.33 -52.69
C SER A 65 35.73 20.80 -52.61
N GLY A 66 34.75 20.31 -53.36
CA GLY A 66 34.73 18.96 -53.96
C GLY A 66 34.06 19.04 -55.34
N GLY A 67 34.86 18.92 -56.40
CA GLY A 67 34.41 19.07 -57.79
C GLY A 67 34.09 17.75 -58.50
N GLY A 68 33.25 17.85 -59.52
CA GLY A 68 32.92 16.83 -60.52
C GLY A 68 31.43 16.43 -60.46
N GLY A 69 30.58 16.60 -61.46
CA GLY A 69 30.73 17.01 -62.86
C GLY A 69 29.71 16.24 -63.71
N ALA A 70 28.75 16.97 -64.30
CA ALA A 70 27.87 16.61 -65.45
C ALA A 70 26.88 15.42 -65.29
N ALA A 71 25.67 15.36 -65.87
CA ALA A 71 24.82 16.30 -66.63
C ALA A 71 23.41 15.68 -66.81
N ALA A 72 22.41 16.56 -67.01
CA ALA A 72 21.13 16.41 -67.74
C ALA A 72 20.12 15.30 -67.30
N THR A 73 18.92 15.65 -66.86
CA THR A 73 17.70 15.92 -67.68
C THR A 73 16.58 16.31 -66.67
N GLY A 74 15.61 17.19 -66.86
CA GLY A 74 14.95 17.68 -68.07
C GLY A 74 13.51 17.14 -68.11
N GLY A 75 12.53 17.90 -67.59
CA GLY A 75 11.07 17.65 -67.72
C GLY A 75 10.42 17.09 -66.44
N SER A 76 9.16 17.37 -66.09
CA SER A 76 8.10 18.16 -66.71
C SER A 76 7.06 18.44 -65.62
N ALA A 77 6.41 19.60 -65.67
CA ALA A 77 5.35 19.98 -64.75
C ALA A 77 4.15 19.03 -64.89
N GLY A 78 3.75 18.43 -63.77
CA GLY A 78 2.52 17.65 -63.63
C GLY A 78 1.84 18.03 -62.33
N SER A 79 0.87 18.94 -62.42
CA SER A 79 -0.08 19.26 -61.36
C SER A 79 -0.99 18.06 -61.10
N GLY A 80 -0.55 17.18 -60.19
CA GLY A 80 -1.39 16.15 -59.59
C GLY A 80 -2.16 16.76 -58.41
N ALA A 81 -3.47 16.53 -58.38
CA ALA A 81 -4.34 16.88 -57.26
C ALA A 81 -3.78 16.32 -55.94
N PRO A 82 -3.96 17.02 -54.79
CA PRO A 82 -3.58 16.45 -53.51
C PRO A 82 -4.40 15.19 -53.28
N ASP A 83 -3.70 14.06 -53.26
CA ASP A 83 -4.23 12.78 -52.84
C ASP A 83 -4.77 12.96 -51.42
N ALA A 84 -6.01 12.53 -51.19
CA ALA A 84 -6.62 12.48 -49.88
C ALA A 84 -5.92 11.37 -49.08
N GLY A 85 -4.69 11.65 -48.67
CA GLY A 85 -3.90 10.80 -47.81
C GLY A 85 -4.70 10.56 -46.54
N ASN A 86 -4.97 9.28 -46.28
CA ASN A 86 -5.51 8.77 -45.03
C ASN A 86 -4.90 9.57 -43.87
N GLY A 87 -5.74 10.35 -43.20
CA GLY A 87 -5.41 10.90 -41.89
C GLY A 87 -5.13 9.72 -40.98
N GLY A 88 -3.86 9.37 -40.84
CA GLY A 88 -3.41 8.56 -39.73
C GLY A 88 -3.94 9.27 -38.49
N THR A 89 -4.78 8.57 -37.74
CA THR A 89 -5.17 8.97 -36.40
C THR A 89 -3.88 9.32 -35.69
N GLY A 90 -3.62 10.62 -35.51
CA GLY A 90 -2.51 11.08 -34.71
C GLY A 90 -2.70 10.37 -33.38
N GLY A 91 -1.80 9.43 -33.09
CA GLY A 91 -1.85 8.69 -31.84
C GLY A 91 -1.95 9.76 -30.77
N GLU A 92 -3.05 9.75 -30.01
CA GLU A 92 -3.14 10.55 -28.81
C GLU A 92 -1.84 10.26 -28.07
N VAL A 93 -1.00 11.30 -27.97
CA VAL A 93 0.15 11.24 -27.09
C VAL A 93 -0.53 11.06 -25.75
N ASN A 94 -0.52 9.84 -25.23
CA ASN A 94 -0.91 9.55 -23.86
C ASN A 94 0.00 10.45 -23.02
N THR A 95 -0.51 11.64 -22.70
CA THR A 95 0.03 12.49 -21.66
C THR A 95 -0.31 11.73 -20.41
N GLY A 96 0.55 10.76 -20.07
CA GLY A 96 0.33 9.88 -18.93
C GLY A 96 0.03 10.69 -17.68
N PRO A 97 -0.55 10.07 -16.65
CA PRO A 97 -1.04 10.80 -15.50
C PRO A 97 0.11 11.59 -14.86
N ASN A 98 -0.09 12.90 -14.74
CA ASN A 98 0.79 13.76 -13.96
C ASN A 98 0.58 13.56 -12.44
N GLU A 99 -0.37 12.70 -12.05
CA GLU A 99 -1.09 12.78 -10.78
C GLU A 99 -0.86 11.57 -9.85
N GLY A 100 -0.05 10.59 -10.29
CA GLY A 100 0.31 9.43 -9.48
C GLY A 100 0.16 8.09 -10.19
N ALA A 101 0.27 7.01 -9.43
CA ALA A 101 0.06 5.65 -9.92
C ALA A 101 -0.45 4.73 -8.80
N ILE A 102 -1.31 3.79 -9.16
CA ILE A 102 -1.73 2.68 -8.30
C ILE A 102 -0.98 1.44 -8.76
N VAL A 103 -0.20 0.83 -7.86
CA VAL A 103 0.56 -0.38 -8.16
C VAL A 103 -0.05 -1.56 -7.41
N LEU A 104 -0.42 -2.57 -8.19
CA LEU A 104 -1.07 -3.78 -7.72
C LEU A 104 -0.15 -4.98 -7.99
N SER A 105 -0.03 -5.92 -7.06
CA SER A 105 0.47 -7.27 -7.39
C SER A 105 -0.65 -8.26 -7.48
N GLY A 106 -0.49 -9.25 -8.36
CA GLY A 106 -1.41 -10.37 -8.46
C GLY A 106 -0.95 -11.45 -9.42
N ARG A 107 -1.92 -12.13 -10.03
CA ARG A 107 -1.68 -13.10 -11.11
C ARG A 107 -2.51 -12.78 -12.34
N THR A 108 -1.91 -12.90 -13.52
CA THR A 108 -2.58 -12.79 -14.83
C THR A 108 -3.64 -13.90 -15.00
N PRO A 109 -4.50 -13.88 -16.05
CA PRO A 109 -5.50 -14.92 -16.26
C PRO A 109 -4.87 -16.28 -16.57
N ASP A 110 -3.61 -16.27 -17.01
CA ASP A 110 -2.77 -17.47 -17.23
C ASP A 110 -2.04 -17.92 -15.96
N ASP A 111 -2.42 -17.39 -14.79
CA ASP A 111 -1.88 -17.69 -13.47
C ASP A 111 -0.39 -17.31 -13.31
N VAL A 112 0.11 -16.36 -14.10
CA VAL A 112 1.50 -15.85 -13.99
C VAL A 112 1.55 -14.70 -12.98
N PRO A 113 2.45 -14.71 -11.98
CA PRO A 113 2.63 -13.56 -11.10
C PRO A 113 2.93 -12.29 -11.89
N ALA A 114 2.29 -11.18 -11.53
CA ALA A 114 2.49 -9.91 -12.22
C ALA A 114 2.28 -8.72 -11.29
N ILE A 115 2.84 -7.59 -11.69
CA ILE A 115 2.45 -6.27 -11.19
C ILE A 115 1.72 -5.50 -12.27
N VAL A 116 0.71 -4.74 -11.87
CA VAL A 116 -0.07 -3.86 -12.73
C VAL A 116 0.00 -2.45 -12.20
N VAL A 117 0.29 -1.52 -13.09
CA VAL A 117 0.30 -0.10 -12.81
C VAL A 117 -0.95 0.51 -13.43
N LEU A 118 -1.77 1.18 -12.62
CA LEU A 118 -2.98 1.86 -13.07
C LEU A 118 -2.83 3.37 -12.92
N ASP A 119 -3.45 4.08 -13.86
CA ASP A 119 -3.75 5.49 -13.73
C ASP A 119 -4.93 5.67 -12.74
N PRO A 120 -4.78 6.43 -11.64
CA PRO A 120 -5.90 6.75 -10.74
C PRO A 120 -7.12 7.35 -11.46
N ALA A 121 -6.88 8.20 -12.47
CA ALA A 121 -7.93 8.87 -13.23
C ALA A 121 -8.69 7.88 -14.12
N ASN A 122 -7.97 6.95 -14.75
CA ASN A 122 -8.52 5.87 -15.58
C ASN A 122 -8.05 4.47 -15.12
N PRO A 123 -8.58 3.96 -14.00
CA PRO A 123 -8.09 2.72 -13.39
C PRO A 123 -8.58 1.47 -14.13
N THR A 124 -9.29 1.62 -15.26
CA THR A 124 -9.83 0.52 -16.07
C THR A 124 -8.87 0.04 -17.15
N VAL A 125 -7.82 0.81 -17.44
CA VAL A 125 -6.81 0.50 -18.45
C VAL A 125 -5.43 0.54 -17.76
N PRO A 126 -4.71 -0.59 -17.67
CA PRO A 126 -3.35 -0.59 -17.15
C PRO A 126 -2.45 0.34 -17.96
N LEU A 127 -1.62 1.12 -17.26
CA LEU A 127 -0.49 1.82 -17.86
C LEU A 127 0.57 0.81 -18.30
N ASP A 128 0.84 -0.18 -17.43
CA ASP A 128 1.76 -1.27 -17.69
C ASP A 128 1.36 -2.52 -16.90
N THR A 129 1.77 -3.68 -17.42
CA THR A 129 1.65 -5.00 -16.78
C THR A 129 2.97 -5.73 -16.96
N GLU A 130 3.71 -5.96 -15.88
CA GLU A 130 4.98 -6.68 -15.90
C GLU A 130 4.83 -8.03 -15.21
N GLU A 131 5.17 -9.12 -15.91
CA GLU A 131 5.18 -10.47 -15.36
C GLU A 131 6.47 -10.73 -14.56
N PHE A 132 6.33 -11.47 -13.47
CA PHE A 132 7.42 -11.86 -12.58
C PHE A 132 7.62 -13.36 -12.59
N ASN A 133 8.84 -13.79 -12.28
CA ASN A 133 9.11 -15.21 -12.10
C ASN A 133 8.45 -15.69 -10.81
N GLY A 134 8.57 -14.93 -9.72
CA GLY A 134 8.05 -15.24 -8.39
C GLY A 134 6.80 -14.46 -7.96
N GLU A 135 6.21 -14.84 -6.83
CA GLU A 135 5.07 -14.11 -6.25
C GLU A 135 5.53 -12.83 -5.55
N ILE A 136 4.82 -11.72 -5.79
CA ILE A 136 5.06 -10.45 -5.09
C ILE A 136 4.20 -10.37 -3.82
N TYR A 137 4.84 -10.56 -2.67
CA TYR A 137 4.22 -10.58 -1.33
C TYR A 137 4.06 -9.19 -0.72
N GLY A 138 4.82 -8.22 -1.19
CA GLY A 138 4.81 -6.89 -0.60
C GLY A 138 5.29 -5.83 -1.57
N ILE A 139 4.63 -4.68 -1.52
CA ILE A 139 4.95 -3.49 -2.28
C ILE A 139 4.95 -2.33 -1.28
N ALA A 140 6.01 -1.52 -1.30
CA ALA A 140 6.09 -0.32 -0.50
C ALA A 140 6.73 0.82 -1.32
N HIS A 141 6.38 2.07 -1.03
CA HIS A 141 6.90 3.25 -1.76
C HIS A 141 7.51 4.25 -0.78
N GLU A 142 8.73 4.71 -1.08
CA GLU A 142 9.37 5.86 -0.43
C GLU A 142 9.11 7.10 -1.28
N ALA A 143 8.10 7.89 -0.90
CA ALA A 143 7.73 9.09 -1.62
C ALA A 143 8.87 10.12 -1.74
N SER A 144 9.71 10.28 -0.71
CA SER A 144 10.79 11.28 -0.75
C SER A 144 11.95 10.93 -1.69
N ALA A 145 12.17 9.64 -1.96
CA ALA A 145 13.18 9.15 -2.90
C ALA A 145 12.60 8.76 -4.27
N ASP A 146 11.27 8.70 -4.38
CA ASP A 146 10.53 8.12 -5.50
C ASP A 146 10.94 6.67 -5.82
N GLU A 147 11.16 5.88 -4.78
CA GLU A 147 11.62 4.50 -4.89
C GLU A 147 10.56 3.52 -4.41
N TRP A 148 10.48 2.38 -5.09
CA TRP A 148 9.58 1.28 -4.77
C TRP A 148 10.36 0.07 -4.33
N TYR A 149 9.81 -0.65 -3.37
CA TYR A 149 10.36 -1.87 -2.79
C TYR A 149 9.38 -3.01 -3.03
N LEU A 150 9.79 -3.98 -3.85
CA LEU A 150 9.00 -5.16 -4.19
C LEU A 150 9.65 -6.39 -3.55
N PHE A 151 8.88 -7.17 -2.80
CA PHE A 151 9.31 -8.42 -2.17
C PHE A 151 8.83 -9.60 -3.00
N GLU A 152 9.74 -10.23 -3.77
CA GLU A 152 9.50 -11.40 -4.61
C GLU A 152 9.93 -12.69 -3.90
N GLU A 153 9.01 -13.65 -3.81
CA GLU A 153 9.30 -15.03 -3.42
C GLU A 153 9.63 -15.87 -4.67
N ASP A 154 10.76 -16.58 -4.68
CA ASP A 154 11.09 -17.53 -5.76
C ASP A 154 10.01 -18.64 -5.83
N VAL A 155 9.61 -19.05 -7.05
CA VAL A 155 8.56 -20.07 -7.29
C VAL A 155 8.80 -21.38 -6.53
N ASN A 156 10.06 -21.70 -6.26
CA ASN A 156 10.45 -22.93 -5.59
C ASN A 156 10.96 -22.73 -4.16
N ALA A 157 10.80 -21.52 -3.60
CA ALA A 157 11.17 -21.20 -2.24
C ALA A 157 10.29 -21.97 -1.24
N GLY A 158 10.93 -22.53 -0.22
CA GLY A 158 10.24 -22.84 1.03
C GLY A 158 9.95 -21.55 1.81
N PRO A 159 9.07 -21.61 2.83
CA PRO A 159 8.65 -20.42 3.58
C PRO A 159 9.78 -19.61 4.24
N GLN A 160 10.95 -20.22 4.47
CA GLN A 160 12.11 -19.59 5.09
C GLN A 160 13.21 -19.23 4.08
N ASP A 161 13.06 -19.58 2.81
CA ASP A 161 14.08 -19.28 1.81
C ASP A 161 14.10 -17.78 1.54
N PRO A 162 15.29 -17.16 1.35
CA PRO A 162 15.39 -15.71 1.19
C PRO A 162 14.54 -15.19 0.02
N PHE A 163 13.89 -14.05 0.25
CA PHE A 163 13.15 -13.33 -0.78
C PHE A 163 14.09 -12.43 -1.56
N PHE A 164 13.69 -12.03 -2.76
CA PHE A 164 14.33 -10.94 -3.48
C PHE A 164 13.63 -9.63 -3.15
N LEU A 165 14.40 -8.66 -2.65
CA LEU A 165 14.00 -7.28 -2.53
C LEU A 165 14.45 -6.54 -3.79
N HIS A 166 13.49 -6.16 -4.63
CA HIS A 166 13.74 -5.28 -5.76
C HIS A 166 13.52 -3.85 -5.33
N ARG A 167 14.51 -3.01 -5.63
CA ARG A 167 14.40 -1.57 -5.50
C ARG A 167 14.28 -0.98 -6.89
N ARG A 168 13.22 -0.23 -7.15
CA ARG A 168 12.87 0.24 -8.49
C ARG A 168 12.38 1.69 -8.47
N THR A 169 12.45 2.35 -9.61
CA THR A 169 11.72 3.60 -9.89
C THR A 169 10.61 3.32 -10.88
N LEU A 170 9.51 4.07 -10.77
CA LEU A 170 8.35 3.95 -11.65
C LEU A 170 8.19 5.23 -12.47
N ASN A 171 8.21 5.11 -13.79
CA ASN A 171 7.75 6.19 -14.65
C ASN A 171 6.21 6.21 -14.64
N THR A 172 5.62 7.13 -13.89
CA THR A 172 4.16 7.20 -13.72
C THR A 172 3.42 7.57 -15.01
N HIS A 173 4.09 8.15 -16.01
CA HIS A 173 3.47 8.46 -17.29
C HIS A 173 3.29 7.22 -18.16
N THR A 174 4.28 6.32 -18.15
CA THR A 174 4.29 5.14 -19.01
C THR A 174 3.97 3.84 -18.28
N GLY A 175 3.96 3.85 -16.94
CA GLY A 175 3.89 2.66 -16.11
C GLY A 175 5.18 1.84 -16.06
N ALA A 176 6.22 2.25 -16.78
CA ALA A 176 7.43 1.44 -16.96
C ALA A 176 8.33 1.48 -15.72
N TRP A 177 8.89 0.32 -15.37
CA TRP A 177 9.81 0.15 -14.26
C TRP A 177 11.27 0.24 -14.68
N GLU A 178 12.09 0.84 -13.81
CA GLU A 178 13.55 0.76 -13.88
C GLU A 178 14.07 0.15 -12.59
N THR A 179 14.84 -0.94 -12.71
CA THR A 179 15.41 -1.62 -11.54
C THR A 179 16.72 -0.98 -11.13
N ILE A 180 16.81 -0.52 -9.89
CA ILE A 180 18.03 0.01 -9.28
C ILE A 180 18.89 -1.13 -8.76
N SER A 181 18.31 -2.01 -7.94
CA SER A 181 19.01 -3.14 -7.34
C SER A 181 18.06 -4.30 -7.02
N THR A 182 18.64 -5.50 -6.90
CA THR A 182 17.95 -6.70 -6.44
C THR A 182 18.83 -7.38 -5.40
N THR A 183 18.36 -7.51 -4.16
CA THR A 183 19.13 -8.08 -3.05
C THR A 183 18.34 -9.18 -2.35
N LYS A 184 19.01 -10.22 -1.87
CA LYS A 184 18.36 -11.26 -1.06
C LYS A 184 18.16 -10.78 0.37
N VAL A 185 16.94 -10.95 0.89
CA VAL A 185 16.56 -10.55 2.25
C VAL A 185 15.87 -11.72 2.97
N PRO A 186 15.85 -11.75 4.31
CA PRO A 186 15.04 -12.72 5.05
C PRO A 186 13.60 -12.74 4.56
N ALA A 187 13.02 -13.94 4.41
CA ALA A 187 11.65 -14.14 3.95
C ALA A 187 10.64 -13.38 4.82
N THR A 188 9.70 -12.66 4.20
CA THR A 188 8.59 -12.03 4.94
C THR A 188 7.57 -13.09 5.37
N THR A 189 6.89 -12.86 6.48
CA THR A 189 5.89 -13.81 7.02
C THR A 189 4.47 -13.49 6.59
N LEU A 190 4.20 -12.23 6.25
CA LEU A 190 2.86 -11.70 6.05
C LEU A 190 2.83 -10.64 4.95
N ASP A 191 1.75 -10.66 4.16
CA ASP A 191 1.52 -9.74 3.05
C ASP A 191 1.41 -8.29 3.54
N GLY A 192 2.19 -7.41 2.95
CA GLY A 192 2.11 -5.96 3.20
C GLY A 192 2.60 -5.47 4.57
N GLN A 193 3.16 -6.30 5.45
CA GLN A 193 3.73 -5.84 6.74
C GLN A 193 5.11 -5.19 6.56
N ILE A 194 5.19 -4.20 5.67
CA ILE A 194 6.40 -3.48 5.32
C ILE A 194 6.18 -2.01 5.67
N VAL A 195 7.14 -1.44 6.38
CA VAL A 195 7.18 -0.03 6.72
C VAL A 195 8.41 0.56 6.08
N VAL A 196 8.19 1.64 5.33
CA VAL A 196 9.27 2.45 4.77
C VAL A 196 9.57 3.58 5.74
N LEU A 197 10.81 3.63 6.21
CA LEU A 197 11.37 4.70 7.00
C LEU A 197 12.35 5.49 6.13
N ARG A 198 12.78 6.68 6.57
CA ARG A 198 13.77 7.41 5.79
C ARG A 198 15.13 6.70 5.85
N GLY A 199 15.56 6.12 4.73
CA GLY A 199 16.83 5.38 4.63
C GLY A 199 16.79 4.00 5.29
N ALA A 200 15.63 3.49 5.70
CA ALA A 200 15.50 2.13 6.23
C ALA A 200 14.17 1.48 5.86
N LEU A 201 14.13 0.15 5.84
CA LEU A 201 12.90 -0.64 5.79
C LEU A 201 12.73 -1.41 7.09
N ALA A 202 11.50 -1.56 7.54
CA ALA A 202 11.16 -2.49 8.62
C ALA A 202 10.06 -3.44 8.13
N TYR A 203 10.18 -4.72 8.41
CA TYR A 203 9.15 -5.70 8.05
C TYR A 203 9.17 -6.91 8.97
N VAL A 204 8.12 -7.72 8.94
CA VAL A 204 8.08 -8.98 9.72
C VAL A 204 8.62 -10.13 8.89
N SER A 205 9.67 -10.76 9.38
CA SER A 205 10.37 -11.85 8.69
C SER A 205 10.44 -13.12 9.51
N TYR A 206 10.73 -14.24 8.85
CA TYR A 206 11.15 -15.46 9.55
C TYR A 206 12.56 -15.27 10.12
N LEU A 207 12.79 -15.81 11.31
CA LEU A 207 14.11 -15.91 11.90
C LEU A 207 14.79 -17.19 11.38
N LEU A 208 15.95 -17.04 10.76
CA LEU A 208 16.70 -18.16 10.20
C LEU A 208 17.52 -18.89 11.27
N GLY A 209 17.66 -20.21 11.12
CA GLY A 209 18.62 -21.01 11.89
C GLY A 209 18.17 -21.47 13.29
N GLU A 210 16.92 -21.28 13.66
CA GLU A 210 16.37 -21.83 14.91
C GLU A 210 15.83 -23.25 14.73
N ALA A 211 16.08 -24.11 15.73
CA ALA A 211 15.51 -25.45 15.78
C ALA A 211 14.08 -25.39 16.30
N GLY A 212 13.09 -25.69 15.46
CA GLY A 212 11.68 -25.72 15.85
C GLY A 212 10.75 -25.13 14.78
N PRO A 213 9.49 -24.81 15.13
CA PRO A 213 8.65 -23.95 14.31
C PRO A 213 9.38 -22.64 13.99
N PRO A 214 9.21 -22.07 12.78
CA PRO A 214 9.84 -20.79 12.43
C PRO A 214 9.48 -19.72 13.46
N ALA A 215 10.48 -19.20 14.18
CA ALA A 215 10.30 -17.98 14.93
C ALA A 215 10.12 -16.80 13.96
N VAL A 216 9.39 -15.79 14.39
CA VAL A 216 9.13 -14.57 13.62
C VAL A 216 9.83 -13.39 14.29
N ALA A 217 10.29 -12.45 13.50
CA ALA A 217 11.09 -11.31 13.94
C ALA A 217 10.70 -10.04 13.17
N THR A 218 10.95 -8.88 13.76
CA THR A 218 10.96 -7.61 13.03
C THR A 218 12.38 -7.38 12.51
N THR A 219 12.54 -7.37 11.18
CA THR A 219 13.81 -7.12 10.51
C THR A 219 13.87 -5.67 10.03
N PHE A 220 15.00 -5.02 10.29
CA PHE A 220 15.30 -3.67 9.81
C PHE A 220 16.45 -3.75 8.80
N LEU A 221 16.26 -3.13 7.64
CA LEU A 221 17.24 -3.02 6.57
C LEU A 221 17.67 -1.57 6.40
N ASP A 222 18.96 -1.35 6.23
CA ASP A 222 19.54 -0.09 5.75
C ASP A 222 19.45 -0.07 4.23
N ILE A 223 18.80 0.97 3.70
CA ILE A 223 18.62 1.20 2.27
C ILE A 223 19.21 2.56 1.86
N THR A 224 20.11 3.13 2.67
CA THR A 224 20.76 4.41 2.37
C THR A 224 21.66 4.32 1.12
N ASP A 225 22.26 3.17 0.86
CA ASP A 225 22.96 2.87 -0.39
C ASP A 225 21.96 2.34 -1.44
N PRO A 226 21.87 2.94 -2.65
CA PRO A 226 21.00 2.45 -3.73
C PRO A 226 21.29 1.02 -4.20
N VAL A 227 22.55 0.61 -4.12
CA VAL A 227 23.06 -0.65 -4.67
C VAL A 227 23.12 -1.73 -3.61
N GLU A 228 23.49 -1.38 -2.37
CA GLU A 228 23.65 -2.33 -1.28
C GLU A 228 22.56 -2.19 -0.22
N VAL A 229 21.87 -3.30 0.07
CA VAL A 229 20.93 -3.40 1.20
C VAL A 229 21.58 -4.22 2.30
N THR A 230 21.68 -3.66 3.50
CA THR A 230 22.31 -4.34 4.65
C THR A 230 21.33 -4.50 5.79
N ALA A 231 21.45 -5.58 6.58
CA ALA A 231 20.63 -5.75 7.77
C ALA A 231 21.16 -4.87 8.91
N ILE A 232 20.29 -4.03 9.47
CA ILE A 232 20.60 -3.24 10.67
C ILE A 232 20.47 -4.13 11.90
N THR A 233 19.32 -4.77 12.03
CA THR A 233 18.99 -5.67 13.15
C THR A 233 17.80 -6.55 12.81
N THR A 234 17.67 -7.65 13.54
CA THR A 234 16.50 -8.52 13.53
C THR A 234 16.11 -8.81 14.97
N GLU A 235 14.94 -8.33 15.38
CA GLU A 235 14.45 -8.46 16.75
C GLU A 235 13.33 -9.50 16.80
N ARG A 236 13.53 -10.55 17.60
CA ARG A 236 12.54 -11.62 17.76
C ARG A 236 11.24 -11.08 18.35
N ILE A 237 10.10 -11.48 17.76
CA ILE A 237 8.77 -11.20 18.32
C ILE A 237 8.58 -12.05 19.58
N LEU A 238 7.90 -11.49 20.59
CA LEU A 238 7.63 -12.20 21.84
C LEU A 238 6.86 -13.51 21.61
N ASP A 239 7.31 -14.56 22.27
CA ASP A 239 6.64 -15.86 22.27
C ASP A 239 5.19 -15.70 22.78
N GLY A 240 4.25 -16.39 22.13
CA GLY A 240 2.82 -16.32 22.46
C GLY A 240 2.07 -15.13 21.86
N PHE A 241 2.74 -14.29 21.08
CA PHE A 241 2.13 -13.23 20.29
C PHE A 241 2.25 -13.49 18.77
N THR A 242 1.24 -13.03 18.04
CA THR A 242 1.21 -12.99 16.57
C THR A 242 1.18 -11.53 16.11
N SER A 243 1.97 -11.20 15.10
CA SER A 243 1.89 -9.87 14.45
C SER A 243 0.58 -9.72 13.70
N LEU A 244 -0.14 -8.63 13.97
CA LEU A 244 -1.31 -8.18 13.21
C LEU A 244 -0.96 -7.12 12.17
N GLY A 245 0.15 -6.41 12.35
CA GLY A 245 0.53 -5.32 11.46
C GLY A 245 1.78 -4.58 11.92
N LEU A 246 2.31 -3.78 11.01
CA LEU A 246 3.47 -2.94 11.25
C LEU A 246 3.14 -1.50 10.85
N LEU A 247 3.42 -0.58 11.75
CA LEU A 247 3.16 0.85 11.63
C LEU A 247 4.49 1.60 11.65
N GLY A 248 4.65 2.61 10.80
CA GLY A 248 5.84 3.44 10.76
C GLY A 248 5.53 4.91 10.91
N LEU A 249 6.38 5.65 11.62
CA LEU A 249 6.42 7.11 11.58
C LEU A 249 7.80 7.56 11.14
N LYS A 250 7.84 8.36 10.08
CA LYS A 250 9.07 9.00 9.62
C LYS A 250 9.40 10.23 10.48
N PRO A 251 10.69 10.59 10.61
CA PRO A 251 11.10 11.83 11.25
C PRO A 251 10.53 13.06 10.53
N ALA A 252 9.99 13.98 11.33
CA ALA A 252 9.40 15.24 10.90
C ALA A 252 10.30 16.10 10.00
N ALA A 253 11.59 16.20 10.34
CA ALA A 253 12.51 17.04 9.62
C ALA A 253 13.08 16.29 8.42
N ALA A 254 13.01 16.88 7.23
CA ALA A 254 13.60 16.34 6.01
C ALA A 254 15.10 16.01 6.20
N GLY A 255 15.58 14.96 5.53
CA GLY A 255 16.98 14.52 5.58
C GLY A 255 17.40 13.75 6.85
N ILE A 256 16.56 13.67 7.88
CA ILE A 256 16.83 12.82 9.05
C ILE A 256 16.42 11.39 8.75
N GLN A 257 17.37 10.45 8.82
CA GLN A 257 17.13 9.02 8.64
C GLN A 257 16.41 8.39 9.84
N GLY A 258 15.89 7.18 9.66
CA GLY A 258 15.25 6.39 10.70
C GLY A 258 13.77 6.69 10.86
N GLY A 259 13.26 6.56 12.09
CA GLY A 259 11.85 6.70 12.43
C GLY A 259 11.43 5.81 13.60
N ASP A 260 10.14 5.72 13.86
CA ASP A 260 9.60 4.77 14.82
C ASP A 260 8.77 3.72 14.12
N VAL A 261 8.85 2.51 14.65
CA VAL A 261 8.06 1.37 14.17
C VAL A 261 7.25 0.85 15.33
N SER A 262 5.95 0.66 15.12
CA SER A 262 5.05 0.03 16.09
C SER A 262 4.46 -1.22 15.47
N MET A 263 4.76 -2.37 16.04
CA MET A 263 4.16 -3.64 15.66
C MET A 263 2.92 -3.88 16.50
N LEU A 264 1.79 -4.11 15.85
CA LEU A 264 0.54 -4.46 16.49
C LEU A 264 0.52 -5.97 16.73
N LEU A 265 0.37 -6.36 17.98
CA LEU A 265 0.47 -7.74 18.44
C LEU A 265 -0.88 -8.22 18.97
N LYS A 266 -1.17 -9.50 18.71
CA LYS A 266 -2.25 -10.26 19.32
C LYS A 266 -1.68 -11.39 20.14
N GLY A 267 -2.06 -11.52 21.40
CA GLY A 267 -1.58 -12.61 22.24
C GLY A 267 -2.38 -12.77 23.51
N ASN A 268 -1.85 -13.60 24.42
CA ASN A 268 -2.48 -13.88 25.72
C ASN A 268 -3.96 -14.29 25.61
N CYS A 269 -4.28 -15.07 24.58
CA CYS A 269 -5.64 -15.46 24.30
C CYS A 269 -6.17 -16.41 25.38
N VAL A 270 -7.20 -15.97 26.13
CA VAL A 270 -7.89 -16.77 27.12
C VAL A 270 -9.21 -17.25 26.57
N THR A 271 -9.57 -18.51 26.84
CA THR A 271 -10.90 -19.04 26.56
C THR A 271 -11.63 -19.10 27.90
N PRO A 272 -12.56 -18.17 28.19
CA PRO A 272 -13.40 -18.27 29.38
C PRO A 272 -14.19 -19.59 29.33
N ASP A 273 -14.53 -20.18 30.48
CA ASP A 273 -15.30 -21.41 30.55
C ASP A 273 -16.65 -21.25 29.81
N GLY A 274 -16.72 -21.76 28.57
CA GLY A 274 -17.89 -21.66 27.68
C GLY A 274 -17.96 -20.42 26.79
N GLY A 275 -16.92 -19.58 26.71
CA GLY A 275 -16.89 -18.33 25.95
C GLY A 275 -16.06 -18.37 24.65
N VAL A 276 -16.17 -17.29 23.87
CA VAL A 276 -15.26 -17.03 22.74
C VAL A 276 -13.88 -16.64 23.28
N GLN A 277 -12.85 -17.13 22.60
CA GLN A 277 -11.47 -16.80 22.93
C GLN A 277 -11.24 -15.28 22.80
N ASP A 278 -10.76 -14.69 23.88
CA ASP A 278 -10.50 -13.27 24.04
C ASP A 278 -8.99 -13.04 24.13
N CYS A 279 -8.44 -12.27 23.20
CA CYS A 279 -7.02 -12.01 23.03
C CYS A 279 -6.71 -10.54 23.31
N GLU A 280 -5.57 -10.29 23.93
CA GLU A 280 -5.06 -8.93 24.13
C GLU A 280 -4.45 -8.39 22.83
N ALA A 281 -4.81 -7.15 22.49
CA ALA A 281 -4.10 -6.33 21.51
C ALA A 281 -3.07 -5.45 22.23
N ARG A 282 -1.82 -5.43 21.74
CA ARG A 282 -0.71 -4.64 22.30
C ARG A 282 0.13 -4.04 21.18
N LEU A 283 0.94 -3.03 21.49
CA LEU A 283 1.93 -2.46 20.57
C LEU A 283 3.34 -2.76 21.09
N MET A 284 4.18 -3.34 20.24
CA MET A 284 5.63 -3.42 20.48
C MET A 284 6.32 -2.34 19.67
N ARG A 285 7.18 -1.54 20.30
CA ARG A 285 7.71 -0.32 19.67
C ARG A 285 9.22 -0.35 19.53
N TYR A 286 9.68 0.21 18.42
CA TYR A 286 11.08 0.34 18.07
C TYR A 286 11.33 1.78 17.61
N THR A 287 12.52 2.28 17.90
CA THR A 287 13.04 3.53 17.33
C THR A 287 14.32 3.23 16.59
N LEU A 288 14.40 3.75 15.38
CA LEU A 288 15.62 3.79 14.61
C LEU A 288 16.09 5.24 14.59
N ALA A 289 17.20 5.51 15.29
CA ALA A 289 17.78 6.85 15.36
C ALA A 289 18.35 7.30 14.00
N SER A 290 18.73 8.57 13.89
CA SER A 290 19.23 9.17 12.65
C SER A 290 20.55 8.60 12.13
N ASN A 291 21.26 7.85 12.96
CA ASN A 291 22.46 7.10 12.62
C ASN A 291 22.17 5.59 12.48
N LEU A 292 20.90 5.23 12.26
CA LEU A 292 20.39 3.87 12.18
C LEU A 292 20.69 3.01 13.42
N THR A 293 20.88 3.65 14.59
CA THR A 293 20.96 2.91 15.85
C THR A 293 19.56 2.48 16.29
N PHE A 294 19.38 1.17 16.46
CA PHE A 294 18.15 0.57 16.91
C PHE A 294 17.98 0.65 18.43
N GLN A 295 16.75 0.97 18.86
CA GLN A 295 16.35 0.91 20.26
C GLN A 295 14.95 0.28 20.37
N SER A 296 14.85 -0.83 21.11
CA SER A 296 13.56 -1.36 21.56
C SER A 296 13.00 -0.49 22.68
N ARG A 297 11.72 -0.09 22.56
CA ARG A 297 10.98 0.67 23.58
C ARG A 297 10.07 -0.24 24.43
N GLY A 298 10.11 -1.54 24.21
CA GLY A 298 9.27 -2.52 24.91
C GLY A 298 7.87 -2.64 24.34
N VAL A 299 6.99 -3.26 25.13
CA VAL A 299 5.59 -3.54 24.77
C VAL A 299 4.67 -2.67 25.62
N SER A 300 3.64 -2.13 24.98
CA SER A 300 2.62 -1.31 25.64
C SER A 300 1.75 -2.13 26.59
N ASP A 301 0.97 -1.41 27.39
CA ASP A 301 -0.21 -1.95 28.02
C ASP A 301 -1.23 -2.45 26.96
N VAL A 302 -2.24 -3.17 27.42
CA VAL A 302 -3.33 -3.66 26.56
C VAL A 302 -4.07 -2.46 25.97
N ILE A 303 -4.08 -2.37 24.64
CA ILE A 303 -4.76 -1.28 23.92
C ILE A 303 -6.19 -1.65 23.51
N GLY A 304 -6.53 -2.94 23.59
CA GLY A 304 -7.84 -3.45 23.22
C GLY A 304 -7.92 -4.96 23.35
N ARG A 305 -9.10 -5.49 23.09
CA ARG A 305 -9.39 -6.93 23.11
C ARG A 305 -9.97 -7.38 21.78
N LEU A 306 -9.60 -8.59 21.37
CA LEU A 306 -9.91 -9.15 20.06
C LEU A 306 -10.39 -10.59 20.22
N GLY A 307 -11.41 -10.99 19.45
CA GLY A 307 -11.77 -12.40 19.35
C GLY A 307 -10.66 -13.26 18.72
N SER A 308 -10.77 -14.59 18.78
CA SER A 308 -9.84 -15.55 18.14
C SER A 308 -9.50 -15.26 16.67
N ILE A 309 -10.49 -14.78 15.91
CA ILE A 309 -10.35 -14.43 14.49
C ILE A 309 -10.25 -12.92 14.29
N GLY A 310 -10.34 -12.12 15.36
CA GLY A 310 -10.33 -10.67 15.31
C GLY A 310 -9.09 -10.12 14.61
N GLY A 311 -9.34 -9.20 13.69
CA GLY A 311 -8.35 -8.39 12.99
C GLY A 311 -8.66 -6.91 13.21
N VAL A 312 -7.62 -6.12 13.11
CA VAL A 312 -7.56 -4.69 13.40
C VAL A 312 -7.18 -3.98 12.12
N GLY A 313 -7.76 -2.81 11.90
CA GLY A 313 -7.32 -1.93 10.83
C GLY A 313 -6.56 -0.76 11.41
N TYR A 314 -5.62 -0.23 10.65
CA TYR A 314 -4.85 0.93 11.07
C TYR A 314 -4.45 1.81 9.89
N VAL A 315 -4.17 3.08 10.18
CA VAL A 315 -3.67 4.05 9.20
C VAL A 315 -2.86 5.13 9.90
N GLU A 316 -1.82 5.65 9.23
CA GLU A 316 -1.03 6.78 9.71
C GLU A 316 -1.75 8.12 9.47
N ARG A 317 -1.73 9.00 10.47
CA ARG A 317 -2.25 10.37 10.42
C ARG A 317 -1.31 11.32 11.15
N ASP A 318 -0.68 12.26 10.45
CA ASP A 318 0.04 13.41 11.04
C ASP A 318 0.94 13.05 12.25
N ARG A 319 1.75 11.99 12.14
CA ARG A 319 2.62 11.44 13.20
C ARG A 319 1.92 10.71 14.34
N SER A 320 0.70 10.29 14.11
CA SER A 320 -0.08 9.41 14.96
C SER A 320 -0.57 8.21 14.15
N TYR A 321 -1.10 7.22 14.86
CA TYR A 321 -1.75 6.07 14.25
C TYR A 321 -3.20 6.04 14.68
N LEU A 322 -4.10 5.87 13.73
CA LEU A 322 -5.49 5.51 14.01
C LEU A 322 -5.60 4.00 13.96
N ILE A 323 -6.07 3.40 15.05
CA ILE A 323 -6.32 1.96 15.13
C ILE A 323 -7.83 1.75 15.31
N ALA A 324 -8.42 1.03 14.38
CA ALA A 324 -9.80 0.60 14.45
C ALA A 324 -9.86 -0.81 15.04
N LEU A 325 -10.57 -0.94 16.15
CA LEU A 325 -10.81 -2.17 16.87
C LEU A 325 -12.26 -2.63 16.63
N PRO A 326 -12.49 -3.91 16.32
CA PRO A 326 -13.83 -4.45 16.24
C PRO A 326 -14.48 -4.51 17.63
N PRO A 327 -15.81 -4.58 17.71
CA PRO A 327 -16.56 -4.85 18.94
C PRO A 327 -16.12 -6.16 19.60
N GLU A 328 -16.17 -6.16 20.93
CA GLU A 328 -16.04 -7.37 21.76
C GLU A 328 -17.34 -8.20 21.67
N PHE A 329 -17.44 -9.08 20.67
CA PHE A 329 -18.58 -10.00 20.55
C PHE A 329 -18.26 -11.38 21.10
N SER A 330 -19.20 -11.95 21.86
CA SER A 330 -19.22 -13.37 22.24
C SER A 330 -19.87 -14.27 21.18
N GLU A 331 -20.54 -13.72 20.17
CA GLU A 331 -21.20 -14.52 19.15
C GLU A 331 -21.29 -13.75 17.82
N VAL A 332 -20.88 -14.40 16.73
CA VAL A 332 -21.01 -13.85 15.38
C VAL A 332 -22.48 -13.89 15.01
N GLN A 333 -23.18 -12.77 15.18
CA GLN A 333 -24.53 -12.62 14.64
C GLN A 333 -24.40 -12.42 13.13
N PRO A 334 -24.92 -13.31 12.27
CA PRO A 334 -24.89 -13.11 10.83
C PRO A 334 -25.77 -11.92 10.49
N ALA A 335 -25.18 -10.73 10.37
CA ALA A 335 -25.84 -9.64 9.71
C ALA A 335 -25.65 -9.84 8.19
N ASN A 336 -26.77 -9.80 7.46
CA ASN A 336 -26.68 -9.43 6.07
C ASN A 336 -26.60 -7.91 6.09
N CYS A 337 -25.52 -7.34 5.55
CA CYS A 337 -25.43 -5.89 5.47
C CYS A 337 -26.67 -5.39 4.71
N ALA A 338 -27.49 -4.60 5.39
CA ALA A 338 -28.67 -3.99 4.81
C ALA A 338 -28.68 -2.51 5.18
N THR A 339 -28.96 -1.66 4.20
CA THR A 339 -29.12 -0.23 4.41
C THR A 339 -30.21 0.00 5.46
N GLY A 340 -29.87 0.67 6.56
CA GLY A 340 -30.78 0.91 7.69
C GLY A 340 -30.88 -0.23 8.70
N ALA A 341 -30.05 -1.27 8.63
CA ALA A 341 -29.97 -2.29 9.68
C ALA A 341 -29.51 -1.67 11.01
N ASN A 342 -30.24 -1.96 12.09
CA ASN A 342 -29.84 -1.60 13.44
C ASN A 342 -28.64 -2.44 13.87
N LEU A 343 -27.45 -1.87 13.80
CA LEU A 343 -26.23 -2.50 14.29
C LEU A 343 -26.19 -2.41 15.80
N THR A 344 -25.94 -3.53 16.47
CA THR A 344 -25.85 -3.62 17.93
C THR A 344 -24.41 -3.58 18.44
N GLY A 345 -23.43 -3.86 17.59
CA GLY A 345 -22.02 -3.75 17.95
C GLY A 345 -21.51 -2.33 17.86
N THR A 346 -20.53 -2.06 18.72
CA THR A 346 -19.80 -0.79 18.76
C THR A 346 -18.32 -1.09 18.58
N GLY A 347 -17.78 -0.72 17.43
CA GLY A 347 -16.34 -0.69 17.20
C GLY A 347 -15.77 0.59 17.77
N SER A 348 -14.47 0.62 17.98
CA SER A 348 -13.78 1.80 18.49
C SER A 348 -12.64 2.19 17.55
N LEU A 349 -12.47 3.49 17.35
CA LEU A 349 -11.38 4.07 16.60
C LEU A 349 -10.56 4.94 17.56
N GLN A 350 -9.29 4.60 17.74
CA GLN A 350 -8.44 5.25 18.73
C GLN A 350 -7.17 5.79 18.10
N GLU A 351 -6.84 7.03 18.44
CA GLU A 351 -5.61 7.70 17.99
C GLU A 351 -4.49 7.49 19.00
N PHE A 352 -3.36 6.97 18.52
CA PHE A 352 -2.15 6.72 19.29
C PHE A 352 -1.02 7.62 18.82
N GLY A 353 -0.48 8.40 19.75
CA GLY A 353 0.73 9.16 19.50
C GLY A 353 2.00 8.29 19.52
N ARG A 354 3.12 8.92 19.14
CA ARG A 354 4.47 8.36 19.17
C ARG A 354 4.89 7.76 20.52
N ASP A 355 4.44 8.36 21.63
CA ASP A 355 4.96 8.09 22.99
C ASP A 355 3.97 7.39 23.95
N ASN A 356 3.26 6.37 23.47
CA ASN A 356 2.56 5.35 24.28
C ASN A 356 1.22 5.69 24.97
N MET A 357 0.63 6.86 24.75
CA MET A 357 -0.74 7.11 25.25
C MET A 357 -1.72 7.22 24.09
N PRO A 358 -2.99 6.80 24.26
CA PRO A 358 -4.08 7.46 23.53
C PRO A 358 -3.80 8.96 23.63
N ASN A 359 -3.94 9.71 22.54
CA ASN A 359 -3.49 11.12 22.47
C ASN A 359 -4.33 12.09 23.36
N GLY A 360 -4.77 11.65 24.53
CA GLY A 360 -5.83 12.23 25.36
C GLY A 360 -7.22 12.16 24.71
N GLN A 361 -7.29 11.79 23.43
CA GLN A 361 -8.53 11.74 22.68
C GLN A 361 -9.34 10.50 23.11
N PRO A 362 -10.64 10.69 23.43
CA PRO A 362 -11.52 9.56 23.65
C PRO A 362 -11.59 8.72 22.38
N ALA A 363 -11.74 7.41 22.54
CA ALA A 363 -12.03 6.55 21.41
C ALA A 363 -13.33 7.02 20.73
N PHE A 364 -13.35 7.03 19.40
CA PHE A 364 -14.54 7.28 18.63
C PHE A 364 -15.27 5.95 18.43
N ASP A 365 -16.44 5.83 19.03
CA ASP A 365 -17.29 4.66 18.91
C ASP A 365 -18.13 4.74 17.63
N PHE A 366 -18.19 3.65 16.87
CA PHE A 366 -18.97 3.58 15.64
C PHE A 366 -19.76 2.28 15.54
N PRO A 367 -20.98 2.32 14.95
CA PRO A 367 -21.80 1.13 14.80
C PRO A 367 -21.19 0.18 13.77
N ILE A 368 -21.00 -1.08 14.15
CA ILE A 368 -20.46 -2.14 13.28
C ILE A 368 -20.94 -3.51 13.79
N GLN A 369 -21.19 -4.46 12.88
CA GLN A 369 -21.55 -5.83 13.25
C GLN A 369 -20.59 -6.85 12.65
N ALA A 370 -19.29 -6.59 12.80
CA ALA A 370 -18.23 -7.50 12.43
C ALA A 370 -17.31 -7.73 13.62
N ASN A 371 -16.84 -8.97 13.76
CA ASN A 371 -15.80 -9.33 14.73
C ASN A 371 -14.39 -9.09 14.19
N ARG A 372 -14.25 -8.62 12.93
CA ARG A 372 -12.97 -8.34 12.29
C ARG A 372 -13.06 -7.17 11.33
N ILE A 373 -12.05 -6.31 11.43
CA ILE A 373 -11.75 -5.26 10.47
C ILE A 373 -10.65 -5.79 9.55
N SER A 374 -10.82 -5.68 8.23
CA SER A 374 -9.79 -6.08 7.26
C SER A 374 -8.78 -4.99 6.98
N SER A 375 -9.24 -3.76 6.84
CA SER A 375 -8.40 -2.65 6.39
C SER A 375 -9.04 -1.32 6.76
N VAL A 376 -8.19 -0.32 6.90
CA VAL A 376 -8.56 1.06 7.19
C VAL A 376 -7.76 1.96 6.25
N THR A 377 -8.39 3.02 5.78
CA THR A 377 -7.72 4.12 5.07
C THR A 377 -8.31 5.45 5.52
N LEU A 378 -7.69 6.55 5.12
CA LEU A 378 -7.99 7.89 5.60
C LEU A 378 -7.99 8.86 4.42
N SER A 379 -9.01 9.72 4.37
CA SER A 379 -8.91 11.02 3.70
C SER A 379 -8.37 12.02 4.71
N ARG A 380 -7.13 12.48 4.50
CA ARG A 380 -6.46 13.45 5.38
C ARG A 380 -7.10 14.82 5.23
N CYS A 381 -7.42 15.22 4.01
CA CYS A 381 -8.01 16.53 3.74
C CYS A 381 -9.41 16.67 4.35
N ASP A 382 -10.24 15.64 4.25
CA ASP A 382 -11.60 15.66 4.79
C ASP A 382 -11.69 15.14 6.24
N ASN A 383 -10.58 14.64 6.80
CA ASN A 383 -10.55 14.00 8.12
C ASN A 383 -11.60 12.87 8.26
N VAL A 384 -11.69 12.02 7.25
CA VAL A 384 -12.65 10.89 7.21
C VAL A 384 -11.89 9.57 7.14
N VAL A 385 -12.19 8.66 8.07
CA VAL A 385 -11.65 7.29 8.07
C VAL A 385 -12.62 6.35 7.38
N PHE A 386 -12.09 5.48 6.53
CA PHE A 386 -12.85 4.42 5.90
C PHE A 386 -12.42 3.07 6.49
N VAL A 387 -13.38 2.34 7.05
CA VAL A 387 -13.16 1.04 7.68
C VAL A 387 -13.86 -0.03 6.85
N ASN A 388 -13.13 -1.04 6.37
CA ASN A 388 -13.72 -2.22 5.74
C ASN A 388 -13.80 -3.36 6.74
N SER A 389 -15.01 -3.81 6.98
CA SER A 389 -15.32 -4.93 7.86
C SER A 389 -15.54 -6.23 7.08
N ILE A 390 -15.27 -7.36 7.73
CA ILE A 390 -15.40 -8.68 7.11
C ILE A 390 -16.29 -9.58 7.95
N ALA A 391 -16.93 -10.54 7.27
CA ALA A 391 -17.81 -11.55 7.83
C ALA A 391 -18.97 -10.94 8.64
N SER A 392 -20.20 -11.38 8.42
CA SER A 392 -21.41 -10.84 9.08
C SER A 392 -21.71 -9.34 8.92
N ASP A 393 -20.81 -8.50 8.42
CA ASP A 393 -21.10 -7.11 8.08
C ASP A 393 -20.11 -6.64 7.02
N GLN A 394 -20.34 -7.06 5.76
CA GLN A 394 -19.52 -6.61 4.64
C GLN A 394 -19.95 -5.19 4.28
N ALA A 395 -19.19 -4.21 4.78
CA ALA A 395 -19.45 -2.79 4.54
C ALA A 395 -18.17 -1.98 4.52
N ILE A 396 -18.20 -0.86 3.79
CA ILE A 396 -17.30 0.27 3.98
C ILE A 396 -18.01 1.25 4.90
N THR A 397 -17.44 1.46 6.08
CA THR A 397 -17.95 2.42 7.07
C THR A 397 -17.11 3.69 6.98
N SER A 398 -17.75 4.84 6.78
CA SER A 398 -17.09 6.14 6.67
C SER A 398 -17.31 6.92 7.96
N ILE A 399 -16.21 7.24 8.64
CA ILE A 399 -16.20 7.77 10.01
C ILE A 399 -15.57 9.17 10.00
N PRO A 400 -16.33 10.23 10.28
CA PRO A 400 -15.78 11.57 10.42
C PRO A 400 -15.00 11.71 11.73
N LEU A 401 -13.76 12.20 11.68
CA LEU A 401 -12.90 12.37 12.86
C LEU A 401 -13.16 13.68 13.61
N GLY A 402 -13.96 14.60 13.04
CA GLY A 402 -14.28 15.91 13.63
C GLY A 402 -15.14 15.84 14.90
N GLY A 403 -15.87 14.73 15.09
CA GLY A 403 -16.57 14.39 16.34
C GLY A 403 -17.66 15.37 16.78
N THR A 404 -18.27 16.14 15.88
CA THR A 404 -19.39 17.00 16.25
C THR A 404 -20.67 16.19 16.43
N ALA A 405 -21.61 16.66 17.26
CA ALA A 405 -22.89 15.96 17.47
C ALA A 405 -23.76 15.86 16.19
N SER A 406 -23.43 16.63 15.15
CA SER A 406 -24.07 16.56 13.83
C SER A 406 -23.39 15.57 12.88
N ASP A 407 -22.22 15.04 13.25
CA ASP A 407 -21.49 14.13 12.39
C ASP A 407 -22.20 12.77 12.32
N THR A 408 -22.38 12.24 11.12
CA THR A 408 -23.03 10.95 10.90
C THR A 408 -22.07 9.95 10.27
N VAL A 409 -22.05 8.73 10.80
CA VAL A 409 -21.28 7.63 10.21
C VAL A 409 -21.97 7.13 8.94
N GLY A 410 -21.24 7.13 7.83
CA GLY A 410 -21.67 6.54 6.56
C GLY A 410 -21.49 5.03 6.55
N ARG A 411 -22.34 4.33 5.80
CA ARG A 411 -22.21 2.88 5.61
C ARG A 411 -22.67 2.46 4.23
N GLN A 412 -21.74 1.89 3.47
CA GLN A 412 -22.00 1.30 2.16
C GLN A 412 -21.85 -0.21 2.25
N CYS A 413 -22.97 -0.93 2.12
CA CYS A 413 -22.95 -2.39 2.04
C CYS A 413 -22.27 -2.85 0.76
N ILE A 414 -21.48 -3.92 0.88
CA ILE A 414 -20.76 -4.55 -0.24
C ILE A 414 -21.06 -6.05 -0.21
N ASN A 415 -21.13 -6.67 -1.38
CA ASN A 415 -21.47 -8.10 -1.51
C ASN A 415 -20.22 -8.98 -1.67
N ASP A 416 -19.04 -8.37 -1.70
CA ASP A 416 -17.78 -9.02 -2.03
C ASP A 416 -16.94 -9.25 -0.76
N PRO A 417 -16.14 -10.33 -0.74
CA PRO A 417 -15.31 -10.70 0.40
C PRO A 417 -14.35 -9.59 0.81
N ALA A 418 -13.80 -9.75 2.01
CA ALA A 418 -12.78 -8.90 2.61
C ALA A 418 -11.72 -8.42 1.61
N GLY A 419 -11.22 -7.22 1.86
CA GLY A 419 -10.25 -6.60 0.98
C GLY A 419 -9.48 -5.45 1.60
N VAL A 420 -8.51 -4.94 0.87
CA VAL A 420 -7.64 -3.84 1.26
C VAL A 420 -8.23 -2.54 0.70
N LEU A 421 -8.44 -1.52 1.52
CA LEU A 421 -8.98 -0.23 1.08
C LEU A 421 -7.88 0.80 0.89
N VAL A 422 -7.63 1.26 -0.32
CA VAL A 422 -6.87 2.51 -0.53
C VAL A 422 -7.82 3.67 -0.74
N TYR A 423 -7.51 4.81 -0.14
CA TYR A 423 -8.09 6.08 -0.54
C TYR A 423 -7.07 6.87 -1.36
N GLU A 424 -7.50 7.36 -2.53
CA GLU A 424 -6.68 8.17 -3.41
C GLU A 424 -7.22 9.61 -3.35
N GLU A 425 -6.41 10.51 -2.77
CA GLU A 425 -6.82 11.88 -2.41
C GLU A 425 -7.18 12.74 -3.62
N TYR A 426 -6.56 12.52 -4.79
CA TYR A 426 -6.78 13.38 -5.95
C TYR A 426 -8.13 13.13 -6.62
N THR A 427 -8.42 11.86 -6.94
CA THR A 427 -9.69 11.44 -7.52
C THR A 427 -10.78 11.24 -6.48
N LYS A 428 -10.41 11.28 -5.19
CA LYS A 428 -11.28 11.02 -4.03
C LYS A 428 -11.99 9.68 -4.12
N ARG A 429 -11.30 8.71 -4.73
CA ARG A 429 -11.81 7.36 -4.92
C ARG A 429 -11.26 6.45 -3.85
N ILE A 430 -12.09 5.49 -3.47
CA ILE A 430 -11.67 4.36 -2.65
C ILE A 430 -11.52 3.17 -3.57
N PHE A 431 -10.36 2.54 -3.54
CA PHE A 431 -10.08 1.28 -4.23
C PHE A 431 -10.08 0.15 -3.22
N ARG A 432 -10.82 -0.91 -3.51
CA ARG A 432 -10.86 -2.11 -2.67
C ARG A 432 -10.33 -3.30 -3.48
N THR A 433 -9.24 -3.90 -3.05
CA THR A 433 -8.73 -5.14 -3.66
C THR A 433 -9.22 -6.34 -2.88
N THR A 434 -9.76 -7.34 -3.58
CA THR A 434 -10.26 -8.59 -3.00
C THR A 434 -9.75 -9.76 -3.84
N LEU A 435 -10.01 -10.99 -3.38
CA LEU A 435 -9.80 -12.19 -4.21
C LEU A 435 -10.71 -12.26 -5.44
N ALA A 436 -11.79 -11.46 -5.49
CA ALA A 436 -12.70 -11.38 -6.63
C ALA A 436 -12.32 -10.27 -7.63
N GLY A 437 -11.28 -9.48 -7.31
CA GLY A 437 -10.78 -8.39 -8.13
C GLY A 437 -10.75 -7.04 -7.42
N VAL A 438 -10.61 -5.97 -8.19
CA VAL A 438 -10.57 -4.58 -7.67
C VAL A 438 -11.89 -3.89 -7.89
N PHE A 439 -12.37 -3.18 -6.87
CA PHE A 439 -13.59 -2.41 -6.89
C PHE A 439 -13.28 -0.95 -6.62
N ALA A 440 -13.94 -0.05 -7.34
CA ALA A 440 -13.81 1.39 -7.14
C ALA A 440 -15.10 1.94 -6.53
N TYR A 441 -14.93 2.86 -5.59
CA TYR A 441 -16.01 3.58 -4.93
C TYR A 441 -15.73 5.07 -4.96
N GLU A 442 -16.80 5.86 -4.98
CA GLU A 442 -16.77 7.31 -4.95
C GLU A 442 -17.13 7.78 -3.55
N TYR A 443 -16.33 8.68 -3.00
CA TYR A 443 -16.65 9.39 -1.76
C TYR A 443 -17.31 10.73 -2.10
N ASN A 444 -18.37 11.09 -1.38
CA ASN A 444 -19.23 12.24 -1.69
C ASN A 444 -18.71 13.61 -1.22
N ASP A 445 -17.47 13.71 -0.75
CA ASP A 445 -16.82 14.94 -0.27
C ASP A 445 -17.57 15.69 0.83
N ASN A 446 -18.38 14.98 1.62
CA ASN A 446 -19.06 15.58 2.76
C ASN A 446 -18.43 15.07 4.07
N PRO A 447 -17.48 15.79 4.67
CA PRO A 447 -16.78 15.33 5.86
C PRO A 447 -17.68 15.18 7.08
N THR A 448 -18.86 15.82 7.14
CA THR A 448 -19.79 15.69 8.27
C THR A 448 -20.80 14.56 8.11
N SER A 449 -21.06 14.16 6.87
CA SER A 449 -21.95 13.06 6.53
C SER A 449 -21.34 12.26 5.37
N PRO A 450 -20.17 11.64 5.60
CA PRO A 450 -19.45 10.97 4.55
C PRO A 450 -20.26 9.79 4.05
N ASN A 451 -20.33 9.63 2.74
CA ASN A 451 -20.99 8.50 2.12
C ASN A 451 -20.14 7.98 0.96
N VAL A 452 -20.25 6.68 0.72
CA VAL A 452 -19.50 5.97 -0.32
C VAL A 452 -20.50 5.30 -1.25
N SER A 453 -20.32 5.46 -2.55
CA SER A 453 -21.13 4.79 -3.57
C SER A 453 -20.27 3.92 -4.48
N VAL A 454 -20.82 2.79 -4.93
CA VAL A 454 -20.13 1.87 -5.85
C VAL A 454 -20.03 2.53 -7.23
N ILE A 455 -18.82 2.65 -7.78
CA ILE A 455 -18.60 3.05 -9.18
C ILE A 455 -18.70 1.82 -10.07
N GLY A 456 -17.98 0.76 -9.71
CA GLY A 456 -17.94 -0.46 -10.48
C GLY A 456 -16.80 -1.39 -10.08
N SER A 457 -16.71 -2.50 -10.81
CA SER A 457 -15.63 -3.47 -10.71
C SER A 457 -14.64 -3.27 -11.86
N LEU A 458 -13.36 -3.44 -11.57
CA LEU A 458 -12.25 -3.41 -12.53
C LEU A 458 -11.85 -4.82 -12.96
N ASN A 459 -12.77 -5.80 -12.94
CA ASN A 459 -12.51 -7.20 -13.29
C ASN A 459 -12.14 -7.46 -14.77
N GLY A 460 -11.83 -6.41 -15.54
CA GLY A 460 -11.31 -6.48 -16.91
C GLY A 460 -9.81 -6.19 -17.04
N LEU A 461 -9.10 -5.99 -15.92
CA LEU A 461 -7.67 -5.64 -15.94
C LEU A 461 -6.73 -6.80 -16.29
N GLY A 462 -7.27 -8.01 -16.50
CA GLY A 462 -6.45 -9.19 -16.74
C GLY A 462 -5.64 -9.61 -15.51
N ILE A 463 -6.16 -9.38 -14.30
CA ILE A 463 -5.61 -9.95 -13.06
C ILE A 463 -6.77 -10.50 -12.22
N ASP A 464 -6.65 -11.77 -11.82
CA ASP A 464 -7.72 -12.49 -11.12
C ASP A 464 -7.47 -12.65 -9.62
N ARG A 465 -6.26 -12.32 -9.12
CA ARG A 465 -5.90 -12.50 -7.70
C ARG A 465 -4.92 -11.44 -7.22
N PHE A 466 -5.42 -10.42 -6.54
CA PHE A 466 -4.59 -9.34 -5.99
C PHE A 466 -4.02 -9.71 -4.62
N ARG A 467 -2.77 -9.34 -4.35
CA ARG A 467 -2.07 -9.64 -3.08
C ARG A 467 -1.54 -8.40 -2.37
N ALA A 468 -0.91 -7.48 -3.08
CA ALA A 468 -0.41 -6.23 -2.52
C ALA A 468 -0.90 -5.03 -3.34
N LEU A 469 -0.98 -3.88 -2.68
CA LEU A 469 -1.40 -2.62 -3.25
C LEU A 469 -0.63 -1.50 -2.56
N ALA A 470 -0.05 -0.62 -3.37
CA ALA A 470 0.54 0.63 -2.91
C ALA A 470 0.23 1.74 -3.93
N THR A 471 0.18 2.98 -3.45
CA THR A 471 -0.12 4.14 -4.27
C THR A 471 0.91 5.21 -4.10
N ARG A 472 1.23 5.87 -5.20
CA ARG A 472 1.93 7.15 -5.20
C ARG A 472 0.91 8.22 -5.53
N SER A 473 0.62 9.11 -4.58
CA SER A 473 -0.08 10.37 -4.85
C SER A 473 0.96 11.47 -5.08
N SER A 474 0.84 12.26 -6.15
CA SER A 474 1.51 13.56 -6.19
C SER A 474 0.90 14.41 -5.07
N GLY A 475 1.69 14.77 -4.05
CA GLY A 475 1.23 15.35 -2.78
C GLY A 475 -0.07 16.14 -2.86
N ALA A 476 -1.12 15.60 -2.25
CA ALA A 476 -2.39 16.29 -2.15
C ALA A 476 -2.21 17.51 -1.24
N LEU A 477 -2.05 18.68 -1.84
CA LEU A 477 -2.33 19.93 -1.14
C LEU A 477 -3.84 19.92 -0.87
N CYS A 478 -4.22 19.88 0.40
CA CYS A 478 -5.61 20.07 0.80
C CYS A 478 -5.98 21.53 0.50
N PHE A 479 -6.52 21.78 -0.70
CA PHE A 479 -6.88 23.11 -1.19
C PHE A 479 -8.21 23.61 -0.63
#